data_AF-A0A9D2C062-F1
#
_entry.id   AF-A0A9D2C062-F1
#
_cell.length_a   1.000
_cell.length_b   1.000
_cell.length_c   1.000
_cell.angle_alpha   90.00
_cell.angle_beta   90.00
_cell.angle_gamma   90.00
#
_symmetry.space_group_name_H-M   'P 1'
#
loop_
_entity.id
_entity.type
_entity.pdbx_description
1 polymer ?
#
loop_
_entity_poly.entity_id
_entity_poly.type
_entity_poly.pdbx_seq_one_letter_code
_entity_poly.pdbx_strand_id
1 'polypeptide(L)'
;MVRVIMGVKGTGKTKQMIELINSAVQSEHGNVVCIERGAKLTYDIHSKIRLVEASQYDMGSYDFMKGFISGLYAGNYDITHV
;
A
#
# COMPACT_ATOMS: atom_id res chain seq x y z
N MET A 1 -0.23 -0.91 -12.82
CA MET A 1 0.69 -1.99 -13.28
C MET A 1 0.85 -2.98 -12.14
N VAL A 2 0.58 -4.27 -12.33
CA VAL A 2 0.59 -5.24 -11.21
C VAL A 2 1.97 -5.90 -11.08
N ARG A 3 2.57 -5.85 -9.88
CA ARG A 3 3.83 -6.53 -9.57
C ARG A 3 3.65 -7.45 -8.36
N VAL A 4 4.04 -8.71 -8.50
CA VAL A 4 3.96 -9.71 -7.43
C VAL A 4 5.37 -10.06 -6.95
N ILE A 5 5.62 -9.96 -5.64
CA ILE A 5 6.88 -10.35 -5.01
C ILE A 5 6.68 -11.69 -4.31
N MET A 6 7.21 -12.77 -4.89
CA MET A 6 7.12 -14.13 -4.35
C MET A 6 8.48 -14.66 -3.90
N GLY A 7 8.51 -15.51 -2.87
CA GLY A 7 9.75 -16.13 -2.38
C GLY A 7 9.60 -16.81 -1.02
N VAL A 8 10.55 -17.67 -0.66
CA VAL A 8 10.54 -18.43 0.61
C VAL A 8 10.70 -17.53 1.85
N LYS A 9 10.37 -18.02 3.05
CA LYS A 9 10.54 -17.23 4.29
C LYS A 9 12.01 -16.81 4.47
N GLY A 10 12.25 -15.56 4.89
CA GLY A 10 13.60 -15.05 5.10
C GLY A 10 14.29 -14.44 3.86
N THR A 11 13.67 -14.46 2.68
CA THR A 11 14.22 -13.87 1.43
C THR A 11 14.21 -12.33 1.37
N GLY A 12 13.86 -11.65 2.46
CA GLY A 12 13.84 -10.18 2.50
C GLY A 12 12.69 -9.52 1.72
N LYS A 13 11.60 -10.25 1.40
CA LYS A 13 10.44 -9.71 0.67
C LYS A 13 9.91 -8.40 1.26
N THR A 14 9.75 -8.34 2.58
CA THR A 14 9.27 -7.14 3.28
C THR A 14 10.21 -5.96 3.05
N LYS A 15 11.53 -6.19 3.12
CA LYS A 15 12.53 -5.15 2.88
C LYS A 15 12.46 -4.62 1.45
N GLN A 16 12.37 -5.51 0.46
CA GLN A 16 12.21 -5.12 -0.95
C GLN A 16 10.92 -4.31 -1.17
N MET A 17 9.82 -4.70 -0.52
CA MET A 17 8.55 -3.98 -0.61
C MET A 17 8.67 -2.56 -0.03
N ILE A 18 9.28 -2.41 1.15
CA ILE A 18 9.52 -1.11 1.79
C ILE A 18 10.39 -0.21 0.89
N GLU A 19 11.48 -0.75 0.34
CA GLU A 19 12.37 -0.01 -0.56
C GLU A 19 11.63 0.49 -1.81
N LEU A 20 10.74 -0.33 -2.38
CA LEU A 20 9.94 0.06 -3.54
C LEU A 20 8.95 1.19 -3.22
N ILE A 21 8.25 1.11 -2.09
CA ILE A 21 7.27 2.14 -1.69
C ILE A 21 7.99 3.45 -1.36
N ASN A 22 9.10 3.39 -0.63
CA ASN A 22 9.91 4.56 -0.30
C ASN A 22 10.56 5.19 -1.54
N SER A 23 10.86 4.39 -2.58
CA SER A 23 11.33 4.93 -3.86
C SER A 23 10.18 5.59 -4.63
N ALA A 24 8.99 5.00 -4.60
CA ALA A 24 7.81 5.54 -5.30
C ALA A 24 7.43 6.94 -4.78
N VAL A 25 7.49 7.18 -3.47
CA VAL A 25 7.17 8.51 -2.90
C VAL A 25 8.18 9.61 -3.25
N GLN A 26 9.39 9.23 -3.68
CA GLN A 26 10.40 10.18 -4.14
C GLN A 26 10.26 10.49 -5.64
N SER A 27 9.80 9.53 -6.44
CA SER A 27 9.64 9.68 -7.88
C SER A 27 8.27 10.23 -8.29
N GLU A 28 7.23 9.92 -7.52
CA GLU A 28 5.85 10.29 -7.81
C GLU A 28 5.51 11.65 -7.20
N HIS A 29 4.82 12.49 -7.97
CA HIS A 29 4.31 13.78 -7.50
C HIS A 29 2.94 13.66 -6.79
N GLY A 30 2.33 12.46 -6.80
CA GLY A 30 1.01 12.19 -6.24
C GLY A 30 1.03 11.60 -4.82
N ASN A 31 -0.14 11.17 -4.36
CA ASN A 31 -0.33 10.54 -3.06
C ASN A 31 -0.09 9.02 -3.13
N VAL A 32 0.91 8.54 -2.38
CA VAL A 32 1.19 7.10 -2.24
C VAL A 32 0.42 6.54 -1.04
N VAL A 33 -0.41 5.52 -1.26
CA VAL A 33 -1.18 4.84 -0.22
C VAL A 33 -0.67 3.42 -0.04
N CYS A 34 -0.34 3.06 1.20
CA CYS A 34 0.05 1.71 1.59
C CYS A 34 -1.07 1.06 2.40
N ILE A 35 -1.64 -0.04 1.90
CA ILE A 35 -2.66 -0.82 2.61
C ILE A 35 -1.96 -2.03 3.25
N GLU A 36 -1.94 -2.09 4.58
CA GLU A 36 -1.32 -3.18 5.35
C GLU A 36 -2.35 -3.83 6.27
N ARG A 37 -2.29 -5.16 6.45
CA ARG A 37 -3.00 -5.84 7.54
C ARG A 37 -2.14 -5.82 8.82
N GLY A 38 -2.42 -4.85 9.68
CA GLY A 38 -1.69 -4.55 10.92
C GLY A 38 -0.91 -3.23 10.83
N ALA A 39 -0.10 -2.94 11.85
CA ALA A 39 0.61 -1.67 11.99
C ALA A 39 2.15 -1.83 11.99
N LYS A 40 2.69 -2.88 11.37
CA LYS A 40 4.13 -3.17 11.46
C LYS A 40 4.96 -2.23 10.62
N LEU A 41 4.45 -1.77 9.49
CA LEU A 41 5.19 -0.90 8.56
C LEU A 41 5.19 0.58 8.98
N THR A 42 4.44 0.96 10.03
CA THR A 42 4.27 2.36 10.49
C THR A 42 5.58 3.12 10.62
N TYR A 43 6.65 2.46 11.08
CA TYR A 43 7.96 3.09 11.29
C TYR A 43 8.96 2.84 10.16
N ASP A 44 8.65 1.94 9.23
CA ASP A 44 9.55 1.53 8.15
C ASP A 44 9.32 2.34 6.86
N ILE A 45 8.19 3.03 6.74
CA ILE A 45 7.83 3.82 5.56
C ILE A 45 7.94 5.32 5.81
N HIS A 46 8.23 6.07 4.75
CA HIS A 46 8.31 7.51 4.79
C HIS A 46 6.99 8.16 5.23
N SER A 47 7.07 9.20 6.07
CA SER A 47 5.93 9.97 6.59
C SER A 47 4.97 10.57 5.56
N LYS A 48 5.36 10.66 4.27
CA LYS A 48 4.52 11.14 3.18
C LYS A 48 3.57 10.06 2.66
N ILE A 49 3.85 8.79 2.96
CA ILE A 49 3.02 7.66 2.55
C ILE A 49 1.86 7.55 3.53
N ARG A 50 0.65 7.48 3.00
CA ARG A 50 -0.54 7.25 3.81
C ARG A 50 -0.66 5.76 4.12
N LEU A 51 -0.45 5.38 5.37
CA LEU A 51 -0.72 4.02 5.84
C LEU A 51 -2.21 3.84 6.10
N VAL A 52 -2.77 2.73 5.61
CA VAL A 52 -4.13 2.30 5.86
C VAL A 52 -4.06 0.92 6.52
N GLU A 53 -4.48 0.85 7.78
CA GLU A 53 -4.56 -0.41 8.51
C GLU A 53 -5.84 -1.17 8.12
N ALA A 54 -5.69 -2.13 7.21
CA ALA A 54 -6.78 -2.94 6.69
C ALA A 54 -7.52 -3.73 7.76
N SER A 55 -6.88 -4.09 8.88
CA SER A 55 -7.51 -4.83 9.99
C SER A 55 -8.59 -4.05 10.73
N GLN A 56 -8.61 -2.72 10.61
CA GLN A 56 -9.68 -1.90 11.18
C GLN A 56 -10.97 -1.97 10.37
N TYR A 57 -10.88 -2.47 9.13
CA TYR A 57 -12.00 -2.66 8.22
C TYR A 57 -12.26 -4.16 8.12
N ASP A 58 -13.52 -4.59 8.20
CA ASP A 58 -13.87 -6.00 8.05
C ASP A 58 -13.77 -6.42 6.56
N MET A 59 -12.54 -6.42 6.03
CA MET A 59 -12.19 -6.79 4.66
C MET A 59 -12.34 -8.30 4.46
N GLY A 60 -13.58 -8.76 4.36
CA GLY A 60 -13.92 -10.17 4.22
C GLY A 60 -14.19 -10.64 2.79
N SER A 61 -14.44 -9.72 1.84
CA SER A 61 -14.85 -10.07 0.48
C SER A 61 -14.06 -9.33 -0.61
N TYR A 62 -14.00 -9.94 -1.79
CA TYR A 62 -13.41 -9.32 -2.98
C TYR A 62 -14.12 -8.00 -3.35
N ASP A 63 -15.46 -7.99 -3.30
CA ASP A 63 -16.26 -6.80 -3.62
C ASP A 63 -15.96 -5.65 -2.65
N PHE A 64 -15.74 -5.96 -1.37
CA PHE A 64 -15.31 -4.97 -0.39
C PHE A 64 -13.94 -4.40 -0.78
N MET A 65 -12.94 -5.24 -1.07
CA MET A 65 -11.60 -4.78 -1.44
C MET A 65 -11.64 -3.90 -2.70
N LYS A 66 -12.43 -4.30 -3.71
CA LYS A 66 -12.62 -3.53 -4.93
C LYS A 66 -13.29 -2.18 -4.66
N GLY A 67 -14.36 -2.19 -3.86
CA GLY A 67 -15.05 -0.96 -3.44
C GLY A 67 -14.14 -0.03 -2.63
N PHE A 68 -13.30 -0.60 -1.77
CA PHE A 68 -12.36 0.14 -0.94
C PHE A 68 -11.31 0.88 -1.79
N ILE A 69 -10.66 0.18 -2.74
CA ILE A 69 -9.69 0.79 -3.66
C ILE A 69 -10.38 1.86 -4.53
N SER A 70 -11.59 1.56 -5.03
CA SER A 70 -12.36 2.51 -5.84
C SER A 70 -12.73 3.77 -5.05
N GLY A 71 -13.09 3.61 -3.78
CA GLY A 71 -13.41 4.72 -2.88
C GLY A 71 -12.20 5.58 -2.54
N LEU A 72 -11.02 4.96 -2.32
CA LEU A 72 -9.76 5.70 -2.13
C LEU A 72 -9.43 6.56 -3.35
N TYR A 73 -9.55 5.98 -4.55
CA TYR A 73 -9.30 6.70 -5.80
C TYR A 73 -10.33 7.82 -6.03
N ALA A 74 -11.62 7.56 -5.81
CA ALA A 74 -12.67 8.57 -5.95
C ALA A 74 -12.55 9.72 -4.94
N GLY A 75 -12.02 9.45 -3.74
CA GLY A 75 -11.82 10.45 -2.69
C GLY A 75 -10.53 11.26 -2.82
N ASN A 76 -9.58 10.81 -3.64
CA ASN A 76 -8.27 11.45 -3.78
C ASN A 76 -7.73 11.27 -5.20
N TYR A 77 -8.01 12.25 -6.06
CA TYR A 77 -7.58 12.28 -7.46
C TYR A 77 -6.07 12.44 -7.65
N ASP A 78 -5.32 12.79 -6.58
CA ASP A 78 -3.85 12.81 -6.62
C ASP A 78 -3.26 11.39 -6.51
N ILE A 79 -4.09 10.37 -6.25
CA ILE A 79 -3.69 8.97 -6.44
C ILE A 79 -3.80 8.69 -7.94
N THR A 80 -2.70 8.76 -8.67
CA THR A 80 -2.72 8.65 -10.14
C THR A 80 -2.49 7.24 -10.66
N HIS A 81 -1.89 6.37 -9.83
CA HIS A 81 -1.47 5.02 -10.21
C HIS A 81 -2.11 3.97 -9.31
N VAL A 82 -2.86 3.04 -9.90
CA VAL A 82 -3.51 1.89 -9.26
C VAL A 82 -2.98 0.56 -9.84
#